data_AF-A0A3D2QBN1-F1
#
_entry.id   AF-A0A3D2QBN1-F1
#
_cell.length_a   1.000
_cell.length_b   1.000
_cell.length_c   1.000
_cell.angle_alpha   90.00
_cell.angle_beta   90.00
_cell.angle_gamma   90.00
#
_symmetry.space_group_name_H-M   'P 1'
#
loop_
_entity.id
_entity.type
_entity.pdbx_description
1 polymer ?
#
loop_
_entity_poly.entity_id
_entity_poly.type
_entity_poly.pdbx_seq_one_letter_code
_entity_poly.pdbx_strand_id
1 'polypeptide(L)'
;CDFDADRAERGIIFIDEIDKISRRSDSPSITRDVSGEGVQQAMLKLIEGTVASVPPQGGRKHPNQETIDVDTSKILFICGGAFGGLDKIIGRRVEKATGIGFSADVKDLNTEKTLTDLFDLIEPEDLIKYGLIPELVGRLPVQTALSELDEDALIQILTKPKNSVVKQFQEVFLMEGVKLTFRKTALSEIAKLAIKRKTGARGLRSILEDLLLDTMFELPSLDDVNEVVIDRAVVEKKKAPLMVYRSAKKSKKAS
;
A
#
# COMPACT_ATOMS: atom_id res chain seq x y z
N CYS A 1 -0.39 -8.11 -23.65
CA CYS A 1 -0.77 -9.33 -24.38
C CYS A 1 -0.91 -9.09 -25.89
N ASP A 2 -0.82 -7.85 -26.40
CA ASP A 2 -0.92 -7.54 -27.85
C ASP A 2 -2.13 -8.21 -28.54
N PHE A 3 -3.27 -8.27 -27.84
CA PHE A 3 -4.51 -8.93 -28.28
C PHE A 3 -4.46 -10.46 -28.44
N ASP A 4 -3.42 -11.10 -27.93
CA ASP A 4 -3.30 -12.56 -27.84
C ASP A 4 -4.16 -13.09 -26.67
N ALA A 5 -5.23 -13.81 -27.01
CA ALA A 5 -6.15 -14.43 -26.06
C ALA A 5 -5.44 -15.49 -25.21
N ASP A 6 -4.72 -16.43 -25.82
CA ASP A 6 -4.03 -17.52 -25.13
C ASP A 6 -3.05 -17.02 -24.06
N ARG A 7 -2.38 -15.89 -24.34
CA ARG A 7 -1.50 -15.23 -23.37
C ARG A 7 -2.28 -14.52 -22.27
N ALA A 8 -3.42 -13.91 -22.59
CA ALA A 8 -4.27 -13.23 -21.63
C ALA A 8 -4.94 -14.19 -20.63
N GLU A 9 -5.35 -15.38 -21.08
CA GLU A 9 -5.97 -16.42 -20.25
C GLU A 9 -5.05 -16.96 -19.14
N ARG A 10 -3.73 -16.77 -19.29
CA ARG A 10 -2.71 -17.14 -18.28
C ARG A 10 -2.29 -15.95 -17.41
N GLY A 11 -3.02 -14.85 -17.50
CA GLY A 11 -2.72 -13.60 -16.81
C GLY A 11 -3.06 -13.64 -15.33
N ILE A 12 -2.68 -12.55 -14.65
CA ILE A 12 -3.06 -12.25 -13.27
C ILE A 12 -3.88 -10.96 -13.30
N ILE A 13 -5.06 -10.98 -12.71
CA ILE A 13 -5.89 -9.80 -12.49
C ILE A 13 -5.79 -9.41 -11.02
N PHE A 14 -5.32 -8.20 -10.75
CA PHE A 14 -5.37 -7.59 -9.43
C PHE A 14 -6.55 -6.61 -9.36
N ILE A 15 -7.44 -6.81 -8.39
CA ILE A 15 -8.58 -5.93 -8.11
C ILE A 15 -8.30 -5.26 -6.77
N ASP A 16 -7.97 -3.97 -6.82
CA ASP A 16 -7.81 -3.16 -5.62
C ASP A 16 -9.16 -2.63 -5.12
N GLU A 17 -9.20 -2.20 -3.86
CA GLU A 17 -10.35 -1.58 -3.22
C GLU A 17 -11.66 -2.41 -3.28
N ILE A 18 -11.55 -3.74 -3.21
CA ILE A 18 -12.73 -4.63 -3.17
C ILE A 18 -13.63 -4.38 -1.95
N ASP A 19 -13.09 -3.77 -0.89
CA ASP A 19 -13.87 -3.33 0.27
C ASP A 19 -14.90 -2.23 -0.09
N LYS A 20 -14.74 -1.52 -1.21
CA LYS A 20 -15.66 -0.43 -1.60
C LYS A 20 -16.96 -0.92 -2.24
N ILE A 21 -16.99 -2.17 -2.70
CA ILE A 21 -18.20 -2.80 -3.26
C ILE A 21 -18.97 -3.61 -2.21
N SER A 22 -18.54 -3.58 -0.93
CA SER A 22 -19.26 -4.24 0.16
C SER A 22 -20.57 -3.52 0.47
N ARG A 23 -21.57 -4.28 0.94
CA ARG A 23 -22.85 -3.73 1.36
C ARG A 23 -22.66 -2.91 2.64
N ARG A 24 -23.38 -1.79 2.75
CA ARG A 24 -23.36 -0.96 3.97
C ARG A 24 -24.31 -1.45 5.07
N SER A 25 -25.11 -2.48 4.83
CA SER A 25 -26.13 -2.98 5.76
C SER A 25 -26.42 -4.47 5.55
N ASP A 26 -26.73 -5.18 6.65
CA ASP A 26 -27.12 -6.60 6.66
C ASP A 26 -28.45 -6.90 5.92
N SER A 27 -29.27 -5.87 5.66
CA SER A 27 -30.53 -6.04 4.94
C SER A 27 -30.27 -6.14 3.43
N PRO A 28 -30.86 -7.14 2.72
CA PRO A 28 -30.84 -7.19 1.27
C PRO A 28 -31.36 -5.89 0.68
N SER A 29 -30.66 -5.32 -0.30
CA SER A 29 -31.10 -4.09 -0.95
C SER A 29 -32.43 -4.35 -1.66
N ILE A 30 -33.49 -3.69 -1.18
CA ILE A 30 -34.84 -3.79 -1.76
C ILE A 30 -34.89 -3.09 -3.13
N THR A 31 -34.02 -2.10 -3.37
CA THR A 31 -33.83 -1.44 -4.66
C THR A 31 -32.67 -2.08 -5.43
N ARG A 32 -32.73 -2.03 -6.77
CA ARG A 32 -31.72 -2.58 -7.68
C ARG A 32 -30.36 -1.92 -7.42
N ASP A 33 -29.51 -2.57 -6.64
CA ASP A 33 -28.16 -2.10 -6.34
C ASP A 33 -27.27 -2.32 -7.57
N VAL A 34 -26.92 -1.22 -8.22
CA VAL A 34 -26.05 -1.19 -9.41
C VAL A 34 -24.57 -0.99 -9.05
N SER A 35 -24.23 -0.89 -7.76
CA SER A 35 -22.92 -0.43 -7.29
C SER A 35 -22.20 -1.40 -6.35
N GLY A 36 -22.89 -1.96 -5.35
CA GLY A 36 -22.28 -2.87 -4.38
C GLY A 36 -22.44 -4.32 -4.78
N GLU A 37 -23.56 -4.91 -4.37
CA GLU A 37 -23.86 -6.33 -4.58
C GLU A 37 -23.90 -6.70 -6.06
N GLY A 38 -24.47 -5.85 -6.92
CA GLY A 38 -24.54 -6.10 -8.36
C GLY A 38 -23.16 -6.27 -9.00
N VAL A 39 -22.15 -5.54 -8.51
CA VAL A 39 -20.76 -5.69 -8.97
C VAL A 39 -20.17 -6.99 -8.47
N GLN A 40 -20.39 -7.33 -7.19
CA GLN A 40 -19.94 -8.62 -6.63
C GLN A 40 -20.52 -9.81 -7.42
N GLN A 41 -21.82 -9.78 -7.74
CA GLN A 41 -22.50 -10.82 -8.52
C GLN A 41 -21.99 -10.89 -9.97
N ALA A 42 -21.67 -9.75 -10.59
CA ALA A 42 -21.06 -9.74 -11.92
C ALA A 42 -19.64 -10.33 -11.91
N MET A 43 -18.86 -10.07 -10.86
CA MET A 43 -17.52 -10.61 -10.68
C MET A 43 -17.51 -12.13 -10.54
N LEU A 44 -18.53 -12.73 -9.91
CA LEU A 44 -18.61 -14.19 -9.78
C LEU A 44 -18.47 -14.91 -11.12
N LYS A 45 -19.12 -14.40 -12.17
CA LYS A 45 -19.06 -15.01 -13.51
C LYS A 45 -17.63 -15.02 -14.07
N LEU A 46 -16.86 -13.97 -13.78
CA LEU A 46 -15.46 -13.88 -14.23
C LEU A 46 -14.55 -14.80 -13.42
N ILE A 47 -14.74 -14.85 -12.10
CA ILE A 47 -13.91 -15.67 -11.19
C ILE A 47 -14.22 -17.17 -11.34
N GLU A 48 -15.48 -17.54 -11.59
CA GLU A 48 -15.87 -18.94 -11.80
C GLU A 48 -15.34 -19.51 -13.12
N GLY A 49 -15.12 -18.65 -14.11
CA GLY A 49 -14.76 -19.05 -15.47
C GLY A 49 -15.93 -18.82 -16.41
N THR A 50 -15.73 -17.90 -17.36
CA THR A 50 -16.66 -17.64 -18.46
C THR A 50 -15.86 -17.30 -19.70
N VAL A 51 -16.46 -17.50 -20.88
CA VAL A 51 -15.97 -16.88 -22.10
C VAL A 51 -16.45 -15.43 -22.12
N ALA A 52 -15.52 -14.48 -21.98
CA ALA A 52 -15.78 -13.05 -21.99
C ALA A 52 -15.40 -12.45 -23.34
N SER A 53 -16.36 -11.86 -24.04
CA SER A 53 -16.12 -11.18 -25.33
C SER A 53 -15.69 -9.71 -25.10
N VAL A 54 -14.45 -9.38 -25.42
CA VAL A 54 -13.80 -8.08 -25.17
C VAL A 54 -13.51 -7.35 -26.48
N PRO A 55 -13.86 -6.06 -26.63
CA PRO A 55 -13.51 -5.28 -27.82
C PRO A 55 -12.00 -4.95 -27.85
N PRO A 56 -11.30 -5.13 -28.99
CA PRO A 56 -9.85 -4.92 -29.08
C PRO A 56 -9.42 -3.47 -28.84
N GLN A 57 -10.23 -2.48 -29.22
CA GLN A 57 -9.86 -1.07 -29.04
C GLN A 57 -10.32 -0.47 -27.70
N GLY A 58 -10.85 -1.30 -26.79
CA GLY A 58 -11.54 -0.81 -25.59
C GLY A 58 -12.83 -0.06 -25.93
N GLY A 59 -13.47 0.54 -24.92
CA GLY A 59 -14.73 1.28 -25.07
C GLY A 59 -15.99 0.44 -24.83
N ARG A 60 -17.16 1.07 -24.99
CA ARG A 60 -18.46 0.39 -24.80
C ARG A 60 -18.67 -0.64 -25.90
N LYS A 61 -19.11 -1.84 -25.51
CA LYS A 61 -19.50 -2.92 -26.42
C LYS A 61 -20.62 -2.42 -27.36
N HIS A 62 -20.26 -2.07 -28.60
CA HIS A 62 -21.23 -1.81 -29.65
C HIS A 62 -21.61 -3.14 -30.34
N PRO A 63 -22.88 -3.35 -30.72
CA PRO A 63 -23.33 -4.63 -31.30
C PRO A 63 -22.57 -5.08 -32.55
N ASN A 64 -21.99 -4.14 -33.32
CA ASN A 64 -21.31 -4.41 -34.58
C ASN A 64 -19.77 -4.39 -34.47
N GLN A 65 -19.23 -4.32 -33.25
CA GLN A 65 -17.79 -4.27 -33.03
C GLN A 65 -17.23 -5.70 -32.93
N GLU A 66 -16.14 -5.97 -33.64
CA GLU A 66 -15.40 -7.23 -33.48
C GLU A 66 -14.94 -7.39 -32.03
N THR A 67 -15.09 -8.60 -31.50
CA THR A 67 -14.71 -8.95 -30.13
C THR A 67 -13.74 -10.12 -30.13
N ILE A 68 -12.84 -10.12 -29.16
CA ILE A 68 -11.95 -11.23 -28.84
C ILE A 68 -12.58 -11.97 -27.67
N ASP A 69 -12.80 -13.26 -27.84
CA ASP A 69 -13.27 -14.12 -26.77
C ASP A 69 -12.09 -14.59 -25.92
N VAL A 70 -12.23 -14.48 -24.60
CA VAL A 70 -11.20 -14.85 -23.61
C VAL A 70 -11.82 -15.72 -22.54
N ASP A 71 -11.28 -16.92 -22.31
CA ASP A 71 -11.68 -17.79 -21.20
C ASP A 71 -11.03 -17.36 -19.88
N THR A 72 -11.84 -16.98 -18.89
CA THR A 72 -11.33 -16.55 -17.58
C THR A 72 -11.00 -17.68 -16.61
N SER A 73 -11.26 -18.95 -16.97
CA SER A 73 -11.13 -20.11 -16.07
C SER A 73 -9.72 -20.35 -15.51
N LYS A 74 -8.68 -19.85 -16.19
CA LYS A 74 -7.26 -20.02 -15.82
C LYS A 74 -6.60 -18.73 -15.32
N ILE A 75 -7.34 -17.63 -15.30
CA ILE A 75 -6.82 -16.34 -14.85
C ILE A 75 -6.77 -16.33 -13.33
N LEU A 76 -5.61 -15.96 -12.76
CA LEU A 76 -5.49 -15.78 -11.32
C LEU A 76 -6.09 -14.43 -10.92
N PHE A 77 -7.07 -14.45 -10.01
CA PHE A 77 -7.62 -13.25 -9.41
C PHE A 77 -7.00 -13.01 -8.03
N ILE A 78 -6.44 -11.81 -7.84
CA ILE A 78 -5.95 -11.33 -6.55
C ILE A 78 -6.79 -10.11 -6.19
N CYS A 79 -7.58 -10.22 -5.12
CA CYS A 79 -8.45 -9.16 -4.64
C CYS A 79 -7.85 -8.55 -3.37
N GLY A 80 -7.62 -7.24 -3.39
CA GLY A 80 -7.07 -6.47 -2.27
C GLY A 80 -8.05 -5.40 -1.80
N GLY A 81 -7.95 -5.05 -0.52
CA GLY A 81 -8.74 -3.99 0.10
C GLY A 81 -8.21 -3.66 1.49
N ALA A 82 -8.56 -2.48 2.01
CA ALA A 82 -8.12 -2.05 3.34
C ALA A 82 -9.08 -2.45 4.47
N PHE A 83 -10.30 -2.87 4.12
CA PHE A 83 -11.33 -3.40 5.04
C PHE A 83 -11.46 -2.63 6.36
N GLY A 84 -11.56 -1.30 6.28
CA GLY A 84 -11.66 -0.46 7.48
C GLY A 84 -12.87 -0.82 8.33
N GLY A 85 -12.65 -1.08 9.63
CA GLY A 85 -13.69 -1.49 10.58
C GLY A 85 -13.89 -3.00 10.71
N LEU A 86 -13.21 -3.82 9.90
CA LEU A 86 -13.24 -5.28 10.00
C LEU A 86 -12.63 -5.78 11.32
N ASP A 87 -11.63 -5.08 11.85
CA ASP A 87 -11.04 -5.28 13.17
C ASP A 87 -12.09 -5.37 14.28
N LYS A 88 -13.10 -4.51 14.23
CA LYS A 88 -14.20 -4.49 15.21
C LYS A 88 -15.13 -5.69 15.06
N ILE A 89 -15.32 -6.20 13.86
CA ILE A 89 -16.14 -7.38 13.58
C ILE A 89 -15.45 -8.62 14.13
N ILE A 90 -14.17 -8.78 13.79
CA ILE A 90 -13.34 -9.88 14.27
C ILE A 90 -13.23 -9.84 15.80
N GLY A 91 -12.90 -8.68 16.38
CA GLY A 91 -12.80 -8.49 17.82
C GLY A 91 -14.07 -8.93 18.56
N ARG A 92 -15.25 -8.48 18.12
CA ARG A 92 -16.54 -8.89 18.72
C ARG A 92 -16.78 -10.39 18.62
N ARG A 93 -16.38 -11.06 17.54
CA ARG A 93 -16.52 -12.52 17.41
C ARG A 93 -15.61 -13.22 18.42
N VAL A 94 -14.33 -12.84 18.46
CA VAL A 94 -13.33 -13.45 19.35
C VAL A 94 -13.68 -13.23 20.84
N GLU A 95 -14.21 -12.06 21.19
CA GLU A 95 -14.73 -11.76 22.53
C GLU A 95 -15.97 -12.59 22.88
N LYS A 96 -16.93 -12.74 21.95
CA LYS A 96 -18.11 -13.60 22.17
C LYS A 96 -17.75 -15.08 22.35
N ALA A 97 -16.74 -15.56 21.64
CA ALA A 97 -16.26 -16.93 21.81
C ALA A 97 -15.63 -17.18 23.19
N THR A 98 -15.17 -16.13 23.87
CA THR A 98 -14.51 -16.21 25.19
C THR A 98 -15.44 -15.91 26.36
N GLY A 99 -16.58 -15.24 26.14
CA GLY A 99 -17.54 -14.89 27.18
C GLY A 99 -18.92 -15.49 26.97
N ILE A 100 -19.24 -16.54 27.74
CA ILE A 100 -20.52 -16.88 28.41
C ILE A 100 -20.38 -18.32 28.93
N GLY A 101 -19.85 -18.46 30.14
CA GLY A 101 -19.74 -19.73 30.85
C GLY A 101 -19.23 -19.49 32.25
N PHE A 102 -19.81 -20.15 33.26
CA PHE A 102 -19.44 -20.03 34.68
C PHE A 102 -17.97 -20.41 35.02
N SER A 103 -17.16 -20.72 34.01
CA SER A 103 -15.71 -20.98 34.10
C SER A 103 -14.93 -20.35 32.94
N ALA A 104 -15.45 -19.28 32.33
CA ALA A 104 -14.73 -18.55 31.30
C ALA A 104 -13.46 -17.94 31.90
N ASP A 105 -12.31 -18.46 31.48
CA ASP A 105 -10.98 -17.93 31.76
C ASP A 105 -10.99 -16.44 31.40
N VAL A 106 -11.00 -15.57 32.42
CA VAL A 106 -10.87 -14.12 32.27
C VAL A 106 -9.41 -13.85 31.89
N LYS A 107 -9.01 -14.27 30.68
CA LYS A 107 -7.68 -14.02 30.14
C LYS A 107 -7.58 -12.52 29.86
N ASP A 108 -6.78 -11.86 30.71
CA ASP A 108 -6.14 -10.56 30.54
C ASP A 108 -6.84 -9.60 29.57
N LEU A 109 -7.88 -8.93 30.09
CA LEU A 109 -8.55 -7.78 29.47
C LEU A 109 -7.62 -6.56 29.24
N ASN A 110 -6.32 -6.68 29.54
CA ASN A 110 -5.34 -5.59 29.51
C ASN A 110 -4.34 -5.65 28.35
N THR A 111 -4.39 -6.67 27.49
CA THR A 111 -3.57 -6.68 26.26
C THR A 111 -4.47 -6.34 25.09
N GLU A 112 -4.51 -5.06 24.70
CA GLU A 112 -5.15 -4.67 23.43
C GLU A 112 -4.49 -5.49 22.31
N LYS A 113 -5.25 -6.40 21.70
CA LYS A 113 -4.78 -7.15 20.54
C LYS A 113 -4.47 -6.17 19.42
N THR A 114 -3.31 -6.32 18.79
CA THR A 114 -2.95 -5.46 17.66
C THR A 114 -3.85 -5.74 16.46
N LEU A 115 -3.92 -4.82 15.50
CA LEU A 115 -4.65 -5.07 14.24
C LEU A 115 -4.10 -6.32 13.53
N THR A 116 -2.79 -6.53 13.56
CA THR A 116 -2.15 -7.71 12.99
C THR A 116 -2.69 -8.99 13.63
N ASP A 117 -2.74 -9.07 14.97
CA ASP A 117 -3.23 -10.24 15.70
C ASP A 117 -4.71 -10.55 15.39
N LEU A 118 -5.53 -9.51 15.20
CA LEU A 118 -6.93 -9.67 14.86
C LEU A 118 -7.09 -10.20 13.43
N PHE A 119 -6.37 -9.63 12.47
CA PHE A 119 -6.51 -10.02 11.07
C PHE A 119 -5.95 -11.43 10.79
N ASP A 120 -5.00 -11.93 11.58
CA ASP A 120 -4.54 -13.33 11.51
C ASP A 120 -5.63 -14.34 11.94
N LEU A 121 -6.64 -13.87 12.67
CA LEU A 121 -7.79 -14.69 13.11
C LEU A 121 -9.01 -14.54 12.20
N ILE A 122 -8.88 -13.89 11.04
CA ILE A 122 -10.00 -13.68 10.12
C ILE A 122 -10.64 -15.01 9.69
N GLU A 123 -11.97 -15.04 9.64
CA GLU A 123 -12.71 -16.15 9.01
C GLU A 123 -13.71 -15.60 7.98
N PRO A 124 -14.18 -16.45 7.05
CA PRO A 124 -15.17 -16.05 6.04
C PRO A 124 -16.41 -15.34 6.58
N GLU A 125 -16.88 -15.71 7.77
CA GLU A 125 -18.05 -15.07 8.38
C GLU A 125 -17.84 -13.60 8.73
N ASP A 126 -16.61 -13.16 9.00
CA ASP A 126 -16.29 -11.76 9.27
C ASP A 126 -16.43 -10.92 8.00
N LEU A 127 -15.98 -11.46 6.86
CA LEU A 127 -16.09 -10.82 5.55
C LEU A 127 -17.55 -10.74 5.07
N ILE A 128 -18.35 -11.76 5.40
CA ILE A 128 -19.79 -11.74 5.12
C ILE A 128 -20.48 -10.66 5.96
N LYS A 129 -20.20 -10.61 7.27
CA LYS A 129 -20.68 -9.54 8.17
C LYS A 129 -20.18 -8.15 7.76
N TYR A 130 -19.01 -8.07 7.13
CA TYR A 130 -18.48 -6.82 6.56
C TYR A 130 -19.26 -6.34 5.33
N GLY A 131 -19.98 -7.23 4.65
CA GLY A 131 -20.83 -6.91 3.50
C GLY A 131 -20.39 -7.54 2.18
N LEU A 132 -19.47 -8.51 2.19
CA LEU A 132 -19.24 -9.36 1.02
C LEU A 132 -20.29 -10.47 0.95
N ILE A 133 -20.70 -10.85 -0.26
CA ILE A 133 -21.65 -11.94 -0.45
C ILE A 133 -20.97 -13.30 -0.20
N PRO A 134 -21.64 -14.27 0.44
CA PRO A 134 -21.06 -15.59 0.73
C PRO A 134 -20.50 -16.30 -0.51
N GLU A 135 -21.14 -16.13 -1.66
CA GLU A 135 -20.73 -16.71 -2.94
C GLU A 135 -19.36 -16.20 -3.37
N LEU A 136 -19.08 -14.91 -3.17
CA LEU A 136 -17.80 -14.30 -3.55
C LEU A 136 -16.70 -14.73 -2.58
N VAL A 137 -16.99 -14.74 -1.29
CA VAL A 137 -16.04 -15.23 -0.27
C VAL A 137 -15.70 -16.71 -0.51
N GLY A 138 -16.68 -17.53 -0.90
CA GLY A 138 -16.46 -18.94 -1.23
C GLY A 138 -15.57 -19.17 -2.46
N ARG A 139 -15.52 -18.21 -3.40
CA ARG A 139 -14.62 -18.24 -4.57
C ARG A 139 -13.23 -17.66 -4.28
N LEU A 140 -13.02 -17.07 -3.09
CA LEU A 140 -11.75 -16.54 -2.61
C LEU A 140 -11.29 -17.31 -1.36
N PRO A 141 -10.91 -18.60 -1.49
CA PRO A 141 -10.59 -19.45 -0.35
C PRO A 141 -9.25 -19.10 0.31
N VAL A 142 -8.34 -18.45 -0.42
CA VAL A 142 -7.06 -18.01 0.12
C VAL A 142 -7.21 -16.59 0.63
N GLN A 143 -7.12 -16.43 1.95
CA GLN A 143 -7.18 -15.15 2.64
C GLN A 143 -5.85 -14.91 3.34
N THR A 144 -5.26 -13.73 3.12
CA THR A 144 -4.02 -13.34 3.78
C THR A 144 -4.17 -11.92 4.31
N ALA A 145 -3.78 -11.73 5.56
CA ALA A 145 -3.62 -10.42 6.16
C ALA A 145 -2.21 -9.89 5.89
N LEU A 146 -2.07 -8.56 5.83
CA LEU A 146 -0.78 -7.89 5.83
C LEU A 146 -0.60 -7.21 7.19
N SER A 147 0.56 -7.42 7.81
CA SER A 147 0.91 -6.79 9.08
C SER A 147 1.08 -5.28 8.93
N GLU A 148 0.87 -4.56 10.03
CA GLU A 148 1.17 -3.14 10.08
C GLU A 148 2.66 -2.86 9.86
N LEU A 149 2.96 -1.69 9.29
CA LEU A 149 4.33 -1.25 9.07
C LEU A 149 4.92 -0.72 10.38
N ASP A 150 5.92 -1.42 10.90
CA ASP A 150 6.74 -0.96 12.00
C ASP A 150 7.87 -0.01 11.53
N GLU A 151 8.64 0.52 12.50
CA GLU A 151 9.74 1.45 12.21
C GLU A 151 10.80 0.81 11.30
N ASP A 152 11.15 -0.45 11.57
CA ASP A 152 12.19 -1.16 10.81
C ASP A 152 11.74 -1.43 9.36
N ALA A 153 10.49 -1.83 9.15
CA ALA A 153 9.88 -2.01 7.84
C ALA A 153 9.90 -0.69 7.04
N LEU A 154 9.57 0.44 7.67
CA LEU A 154 9.63 1.74 7.00
C LEU A 154 11.06 2.14 6.63
N ILE A 155 12.04 1.90 7.49
CA ILE A 155 13.46 2.12 7.17
C ILE A 155 13.90 1.23 5.99
N GLN A 156 13.44 -0.02 5.96
CA GLN A 156 13.70 -0.92 4.84
C GLN A 156 13.08 -0.39 3.54
N ILE A 157 11.83 0.06 3.56
CA ILE A 157 11.14 0.65 2.41
C ILE A 157 11.89 1.90 1.90
N LEU A 158 12.41 2.73 2.82
CA LEU A 158 13.17 3.93 2.48
C LEU A 158 14.50 3.63 1.75
N THR A 159 15.11 2.45 1.95
CA THR A 159 16.51 2.21 1.58
C THR A 159 16.78 0.99 0.72
N LYS A 160 16.07 -0.13 0.94
CA LYS A 160 16.37 -1.41 0.30
C LYS A 160 15.83 -1.51 -1.14
N PRO A 161 14.56 -1.18 -1.44
CA PRO A 161 14.01 -1.32 -2.79
C PRO A 161 14.89 -0.65 -3.84
N LYS A 162 14.93 -1.21 -5.06
CA LYS A 162 15.67 -0.61 -6.18
C LYS A 162 15.24 0.84 -6.41
N ASN A 163 13.92 1.07 -6.34
CA ASN A 163 13.30 2.37 -6.53
C ASN A 163 12.85 3.01 -5.20
N SER A 164 13.64 2.85 -4.13
CA SER A 164 13.33 3.43 -2.82
C SER A 164 13.36 4.96 -2.85
N VAL A 165 12.57 5.62 -2.00
CA VAL A 165 12.45 7.09 -1.98
C VAL A 165 13.79 7.79 -1.75
N VAL A 166 14.66 7.27 -0.86
CA VAL A 166 15.99 7.84 -0.63
C VAL A 166 16.83 7.82 -1.91
N LYS A 167 16.88 6.68 -2.61
CA LYS A 167 17.61 6.56 -3.89
C LYS A 167 17.09 7.52 -4.94
N GLN A 168 15.77 7.73 -5.02
CA GLN A 168 15.19 8.70 -5.95
C GLN A 168 15.72 10.12 -5.69
N PHE A 169 15.75 10.57 -4.43
CA PHE A 169 16.32 11.89 -4.09
C PHE A 169 17.84 11.94 -4.27
N GLN A 170 18.54 10.83 -4.02
CA GLN A 170 19.98 10.75 -4.30
C GLN A 170 20.30 10.95 -5.77
N GLU A 171 19.51 10.35 -6.68
CA GLU A 171 19.65 10.57 -8.12
C GLU A 171 19.34 12.03 -8.51
N VAL A 172 18.30 12.65 -7.93
CA VAL A 172 18.00 14.08 -8.18
C VAL A 172 19.17 14.97 -7.78
N PHE A 173 19.75 14.77 -6.60
CA PHE A 173 20.92 15.55 -6.16
C PHE A 173 22.17 15.24 -7.01
N LEU A 174 22.31 14.00 -7.47
CA LEU A 174 23.43 13.59 -8.32
C LEU A 174 23.39 14.25 -9.70
N MET A 175 22.20 14.56 -10.24
CA MET A 175 22.05 15.35 -11.47
C MET A 175 22.65 16.75 -11.33
N GLU A 176 22.62 17.32 -10.12
CA GLU A 176 23.28 18.59 -9.78
C GLU A 176 24.76 18.41 -9.36
N GLY A 177 25.30 17.19 -9.49
CA GLY A 177 26.68 16.87 -9.12
C GLY A 177 26.95 16.81 -7.61
N VAL A 178 25.89 16.77 -6.79
CA VAL A 178 25.97 16.75 -5.33
C VAL A 178 25.58 15.39 -4.77
N LYS A 179 26.34 14.87 -3.81
CA LYS A 179 26.00 13.61 -3.13
C LYS A 179 25.00 13.87 -1.99
N LEU A 180 23.91 13.12 -1.92
CA LEU A 180 22.97 13.17 -0.79
C LEU A 180 23.17 11.95 0.13
N THR A 181 23.41 12.19 1.42
CA THR A 181 23.64 11.13 2.42
C THR A 181 22.69 11.27 3.60
N PHE A 182 21.92 10.21 3.89
CA PHE A 182 21.10 10.10 5.09
C PHE A 182 21.81 9.28 6.17
N ARG A 183 21.94 9.84 7.38
CA ARG A 183 22.39 9.06 8.54
C ARG A 183 21.29 8.11 9.01
N LYS A 184 21.67 6.97 9.60
CA LYS A 184 20.71 6.00 10.18
C LYS A 184 19.73 6.63 11.16
N THR A 185 20.21 7.59 11.98
CA THR A 185 19.37 8.32 12.92
C THR A 185 18.32 9.21 12.25
N ALA A 186 18.60 9.74 11.05
CA ALA A 186 17.62 10.50 10.27
C ALA A 186 16.54 9.57 9.73
N LEU A 187 16.92 8.41 9.20
CA LEU A 187 15.98 7.41 8.66
C LEU A 187 15.00 6.90 9.73
N SER A 188 15.52 6.61 10.93
CA SER A 188 14.70 6.26 12.10
C SER A 188 13.71 7.37 12.48
N GLU A 189 14.15 8.62 12.51
CA GLU A 189 13.27 9.74 12.84
C GLU A 189 12.20 9.99 11.76
N ILE A 190 12.54 9.83 10.47
CA ILE A 190 11.59 9.90 9.36
C ILE A 190 10.53 8.79 9.49
N ALA A 191 10.95 7.56 9.81
CA ALA A 191 10.04 6.44 10.02
C ALA A 191 9.07 6.69 11.19
N LYS A 192 9.58 7.17 12.33
CA LYS A 192 8.76 7.56 13.49
C LYS A 192 7.76 8.66 13.15
N LEU A 193 8.17 9.65 12.38
CA LEU A 193 7.30 10.73 11.94
C LEU A 193 6.18 10.21 11.03
N ALA A 194 6.46 9.26 10.14
CA ALA A 194 5.45 8.64 9.28
C ALA A 194 4.42 7.82 10.07
N ILE A 195 4.86 7.06 11.07
CA ILE A 195 3.98 6.33 12.00
C ILE A 195 3.10 7.31 12.77
N LYS A 196 3.69 8.37 13.33
CA LYS A 196 2.95 9.41 14.09
C LYS A 196 1.89 10.11 13.24
N ARG A 197 2.14 10.31 11.95
CA ARG A 197 1.18 10.90 11.01
C ARG A 197 0.09 9.92 10.54
N LYS A 198 0.18 8.63 10.90
CA LYS A 198 -0.73 7.55 10.46
C LYS A 198 -0.88 7.46 8.93
N THR A 199 0.18 7.80 8.20
CA THR A 199 0.22 7.78 6.73
C THR A 199 0.95 6.56 6.16
N GLY A 200 1.61 5.77 7.01
CA GLY A 200 2.39 4.60 6.61
C GLY A 200 3.46 4.92 5.57
N ALA A 201 3.78 3.97 4.69
CA ALA A 201 4.78 4.15 3.64
C ALA A 201 4.41 5.27 2.63
N ARG A 202 3.12 5.53 2.41
CA ARG A 202 2.64 6.58 1.48
C ARG A 202 3.09 7.97 1.91
N GLY A 203 3.23 8.22 3.21
CA GLY A 203 3.67 9.51 3.76
C GLY A 203 5.17 9.77 3.69
N LEU A 204 6.00 8.74 3.47
CA LEU A 204 7.46 8.87 3.51
C LEU A 204 7.98 9.87 2.48
N ARG A 205 7.39 9.87 1.28
CA ARG A 205 7.79 10.78 0.20
C ARG A 205 7.50 12.23 0.55
N SER A 206 6.30 12.54 1.00
CA SER A 206 5.94 13.92 1.42
C SER A 206 6.84 14.41 2.56
N ILE A 207 7.18 13.55 3.53
CA ILE A 207 8.12 13.93 4.60
C ILE A 207 9.50 14.30 4.04
N LEU A 208 10.01 13.54 3.07
CA LEU A 208 11.29 13.82 2.43
C LEU A 208 11.25 15.05 1.52
N GLU A 209 10.17 15.25 0.76
CA GLU A 209 9.95 16.45 -0.06
C GLU A 209 9.95 17.70 0.82
N ASP A 210 9.15 17.70 1.89
CA ASP A 210 9.08 18.81 2.85
C ASP A 210 10.45 19.10 3.50
N LEU A 211 11.24 18.05 3.76
CA LEU A 211 12.55 18.15 4.42
C LEU A 211 13.62 18.74 3.50
N LEU A 212 13.58 18.37 2.22
CA LEU A 212 14.61 18.71 1.24
C LEU A 212 14.25 19.94 0.40
N LEU A 213 13.01 20.44 0.48
CA LEU A 213 12.50 21.51 -0.37
C LEU A 213 13.43 22.71 -0.45
N ASP A 214 13.76 23.30 0.71
CA ASP A 214 14.61 24.49 0.79
C ASP A 214 16.01 24.21 0.24
N THR A 215 16.57 23.04 0.54
CA THR A 215 17.87 22.63 0.02
C THR A 215 17.85 22.48 -1.49
N MET A 216 16.86 21.80 -2.06
CA MET A 216 16.74 21.64 -3.51
C MET A 216 16.53 22.98 -4.22
N PHE A 217 15.88 23.94 -3.57
CA PHE A 217 15.71 25.28 -4.11
C PHE A 217 17.01 26.10 -4.11
N GLU A 218 17.80 26.01 -3.04
CA GLU A 218 19.07 26.75 -2.91
C GLU A 218 20.22 26.11 -3.69
N LEU A 219 20.25 24.78 -3.80
CA LEU A 219 21.37 24.00 -4.35
C LEU A 219 21.87 24.49 -5.71
N PRO A 220 21.01 24.83 -6.71
CA PRO A 220 21.48 25.31 -8.01
C PRO A 220 22.20 26.66 -7.96
N SER A 221 22.00 27.43 -6.88
CA SER A 221 22.65 28.74 -6.67
C SER A 221 23.92 28.64 -5.82
N LEU A 222 24.24 27.46 -5.29
CA LEU A 222 25.38 27.25 -4.40
C LEU A 222 26.56 26.64 -5.16
N ASP A 223 27.67 27.37 -5.19
CA ASP A 223 28.91 26.88 -5.77
C ASP A 223 29.65 25.91 -4.82
N ASP A 224 30.39 24.97 -5.41
CA ASP A 224 31.32 24.05 -4.73
C ASP A 224 30.73 23.09 -3.68
N VAL A 225 29.40 22.93 -3.59
CA VAL A 225 28.80 21.90 -2.73
C VAL A 225 29.13 20.51 -3.29
N ASN A 226 29.69 19.64 -2.46
CA ASN A 226 30.05 18.27 -2.84
C ASN A 226 29.08 17.24 -2.25
N GLU A 227 28.63 17.46 -1.02
CA GLU A 227 27.77 16.51 -0.30
C GLU A 227 26.82 17.25 0.64
N VAL A 228 25.56 16.80 0.68
CA VAL A 228 24.56 17.20 1.67
C VAL A 228 24.29 16.02 2.59
N VAL A 229 24.41 16.25 3.90
CA VAL A 229 24.22 15.24 4.94
C VAL A 229 22.99 15.58 5.78
N ILE A 230 22.06 14.64 5.83
CA ILE A 230 20.84 14.72 6.64
C ILE A 230 21.02 13.89 7.92
N ASP A 231 20.83 14.55 9.06
CA ASP A 231 20.84 13.93 10.39
C ASP A 231 19.48 14.05 11.09
N ARG A 232 19.40 13.57 12.33
CA ARG A 232 18.17 13.60 13.12
C ARG A 232 17.69 15.03 13.42
N ALA A 233 18.60 15.95 13.72
CA ALA A 233 18.25 17.32 14.08
C ALA A 233 17.65 18.09 12.89
N VAL A 234 18.06 17.74 11.67
CA VAL A 234 17.46 18.27 10.43
C VAL A 234 16.02 17.80 10.28
N VAL A 235 15.76 16.50 10.48
CA VAL A 235 14.39 15.92 10.43
C VAL A 235 13.48 16.55 11.49
N GLU A 236 14.02 16.82 12.68
CA GLU A 236 13.32 17.53 13.76
C GLU A 236 13.16 19.04 13.54
N LYS A 237 13.63 19.58 12.39
CA LYS A 237 13.65 21.02 12.06
C LYS A 237 14.40 21.90 13.07
N LYS A 238 15.38 21.34 13.77
CA LYS A 238 16.21 22.06 14.75
C LYS A 238 17.49 22.65 14.14
N LYS A 239 17.93 22.12 13.00
CA LYS A 239 19.13 22.56 12.28
C LYS A 239 18.91 22.49 10.77
N ALA A 240 19.63 23.32 10.03
CA ALA A 240 19.73 23.19 8.58
C ALA A 240 20.57 21.95 8.20
N PRO A 241 20.36 21.38 7.00
CA PRO A 241 21.21 20.32 6.45
C PRO A 241 22.69 20.68 6.46
N LEU A 242 23.56 19.70 6.74
CA LEU A 242 25.00 19.92 6.71
C LEU A 242 25.49 19.84 5.25
N MET A 243 26.03 20.95 4.74
CA MET A 243 26.64 21.02 3.42
C MET A 243 28.16 20.92 3.53
N VAL A 244 28.75 19.99 2.77
CA VAL A 244 30.20 19.80 2.66
C VAL A 244 30.66 20.38 1.34
N TYR A 245 31.49 21.41 1.40
CA TYR A 245 32.06 22.06 0.22
C TYR A 245 33.36 21.38 -0.21
N ARG A 246 33.66 21.41 -1.51
CA ARG A 246 34.96 20.97 -2.02
C ARG A 246 36.04 21.86 -1.40
N SER A 247 37.00 21.25 -0.72
CA SER A 247 38.18 21.99 -0.27
C SER A 247 38.90 22.51 -1.51
N ALA A 248 39.00 23.84 -1.65
CA ALA A 248 39.83 24.45 -2.67
C ALA A 248 41.23 23.82 -2.60
N LYS A 249 41.70 23.25 -3.71
CA LYS A 249 43.09 22.81 -3.87
C LYS A 249 43.99 23.85 -3.22
N LYS A 250 44.73 23.46 -2.17
CA LYS A 250 45.88 24.22 -1.67
C LYS A 250 46.66 24.70 -2.89
N SER A 251 46.74 26.01 -3.06
CA SER A 251 47.59 26.61 -4.09
C SER A 251 49.00 26.04 -3.91
N LYS A 252 49.47 25.28 -4.91
CA LYS A 252 50.91 25.09 -5.08
C LYS A 252 51.46 26.45 -5.49
N LYS A 253 51.86 27.25 -4.52
CA LYS A 253 52.83 28.33 -4.71
C LYS A 253 54.23 27.75 -4.52
N ALA A 254 55.11 28.16 -5.44
CA ALA A 254 56.57 27.98 -5.50
C ALA A 254 57.05 26.54 -5.75
N SER A 255 57.97 26.26 -6.67
CA SER A 255 59.05 27.07 -7.24
C SER A 255 59.17 26.93 -8.75
#